data_AF-W9RJU3-F1
#
_entry.id   AF-W9RJU3-F1
#
_cell.length_a   1.000
_cell.length_b   1.000
_cell.length_c   1.000
_cell.angle_alpha   90.00
_cell.angle_beta   90.00
_cell.angle_gamma   90.00
#
_symmetry.space_group_name_H-M   'P 1'
#
loop_
_entity.id
_entity.type
_entity.pdbx_description
1 polymer ?
#
loop_
_entity_poly.entity_id
_entity_poly.type
_entity_poly.pdbx_seq_one_letter_code
_entity_poly.pdbx_strand_id
1 'polypeptide(L)'
;MEKLPEDVLMEIMLWVRPQCLIRCKLVKGAGLSRDCRSDDYKFVVFGYDSKSYDSKAEIYSLHNDCWREISFHWGGTIDYEIRSFWLVNSQIFSGGVLCWTVDHFRYSIIAFVVTDEEVHSLQFAKNSSHPYQSGERALEKVDKTAAERTEQ
;
A
#
# COMPACT_ATOMS: atom_id res chain seq x y z
N MET A 1 -8.48 14.29 -6.83
CA MET A 1 -7.49 13.20 -6.75
C MET A 1 -7.23 12.77 -8.19
N GLU A 2 -6.07 13.14 -8.73
CA GLU A 2 -5.72 12.82 -10.11
C GLU A 2 -5.21 11.38 -10.15
N LYS A 3 -5.87 10.53 -10.94
CA LYS A 3 -5.30 9.23 -11.28
C LYS A 3 -4.09 9.47 -12.16
N LEU A 4 -2.99 8.74 -11.92
CA LEU A 4 -1.87 8.73 -12.84
C LEU A 4 -2.37 8.37 -14.25
N PRO A 5 -1.97 9.12 -15.29
CA PRO A 5 -2.31 8.80 -16.66
C PRO A 5 -1.90 7.36 -17.02
N GLU A 6 -2.73 6.66 -17.79
CA GLU A 6 -2.54 5.25 -18.14
C GLU A 6 -1.22 5.01 -18.88
N ASP A 7 -0.78 5.99 -19.67
CA ASP A 7 0.51 6.03 -20.35
C ASP A 7 1.70 6.06 -19.39
N VAL A 8 1.61 6.82 -18.28
CA VAL A 8 2.67 6.86 -17.26
C VAL A 8 2.72 5.53 -16.50
N LEU A 9 1.56 4.96 -16.18
CA LEU A 9 1.47 3.62 -15.57
C LEU A 9 2.03 2.54 -16.49
N MET A 10 1.67 2.58 -17.77
CA MET A 10 2.21 1.72 -18.82
C MET A 10 3.71 1.90 -18.95
N GLU A 11 4.20 3.13 -18.93
CA GLU A 11 5.63 3.41 -18.99
C GLU A 11 6.36 2.82 -17.78
N ILE A 12 5.88 3.06 -16.56
CA ILE A 12 6.46 2.43 -15.35
C ILE A 12 6.43 0.90 -15.46
N MET A 13 5.32 0.32 -15.95
CA MET A 13 5.19 -1.13 -16.19
C MET A 13 6.14 -1.64 -17.29
N LEU A 14 6.50 -0.81 -18.27
CA LEU A 14 7.43 -1.13 -19.35
C LEU A 14 8.89 -1.01 -18.91
N TRP A 15 9.19 -0.07 -18.00
CA TRP A 15 10.52 0.11 -17.42
C TRP A 15 10.86 -1.01 -16.44
N VAL A 16 9.84 -1.53 -15.75
CA VAL A 16 9.97 -2.76 -14.98
C VAL A 16 10.10 -3.93 -15.96
N ARG A 17 11.28 -4.56 -16.01
CA ARG A 17 11.50 -5.76 -16.83
C ARG A 17 10.35 -6.76 -16.58
N PRO A 18 9.75 -7.39 -17.59
CA PRO A 18 8.68 -8.37 -17.40
C PRO A 18 9.09 -9.53 -16.47
N GLN A 19 10.39 -9.80 -16.41
CA GLN A 19 11.04 -10.77 -15.55
C GLN A 19 11.14 -10.32 -14.09
N CYS A 20 10.75 -9.09 -13.77
CA CYS A 20 10.83 -8.43 -12.47
C CYS A 20 9.45 -8.24 -11.80
N LEU A 21 8.34 -8.38 -12.55
CA LEU A 21 6.96 -8.47 -12.04
C LEU A 21 6.63 -9.84 -11.39
N ILE A 22 7.50 -10.33 -10.49
CA ILE A 22 7.73 -11.79 -10.38
C ILE A 22 6.67 -12.59 -9.59
N ARG A 23 5.92 -12.08 -8.61
CA ARG A 23 5.15 -13.02 -7.74
C ARG A 23 3.69 -12.68 -7.50
N CYS A 24 3.31 -11.42 -7.52
CA CYS A 24 1.90 -11.04 -7.44
C CYS A 24 1.16 -11.30 -8.76
N LYS A 25 0.61 -12.52 -8.91
CA LYS A 25 -0.16 -12.90 -10.11
C LYS A 25 -1.45 -12.11 -10.29
N LEU A 26 -2.03 -11.65 -9.20
CA LEU A 26 -3.25 -10.86 -9.20
C LEU A 26 -3.05 -9.63 -8.32
N VAL A 27 -2.61 -8.54 -8.95
CA VAL A 27 -2.41 -7.25 -8.32
C VAL A 27 -3.77 -6.67 -7.91
N LYS A 28 -3.89 -6.26 -6.66
CA LYS A 28 -5.09 -5.61 -6.10
C LYS A 28 -4.89 -4.14 -5.90
N GLY A 29 -3.69 -3.72 -5.49
CA GLY A 29 -3.34 -2.32 -5.38
C GLY A 29 -1.87 -2.09 -5.68
N ALA A 30 -1.58 -0.88 -6.10
CA ALA A 30 -0.22 -0.42 -6.37
C ALA A 30 -0.08 1.04 -5.94
N GLY A 31 1.16 1.48 -5.72
CA GLY A 31 1.47 2.88 -5.46
C GLY A 31 2.94 3.21 -5.53
N LEU A 32 3.24 4.42 -5.99
CA LEU A 32 4.59 5.00 -6.03
C LEU A 32 4.75 6.06 -4.94
N SER A 33 5.87 6.04 -4.24
CA SER A 33 6.24 7.01 -3.23
C SER A 33 7.75 7.24 -3.19
N ARG A 34 8.18 8.41 -2.70
CA ARG A 34 9.59 8.66 -2.38
C ARG A 34 9.87 8.29 -0.92
N ASP A 35 10.90 7.48 -0.70
CA ASP A 35 11.53 7.28 0.60
C ASP A 35 12.50 8.44 0.85
N CYS A 36 12.12 9.35 1.73
CA CYS A 36 12.93 10.52 2.06
C CYS A 36 14.23 10.17 2.78
N ARG A 37 14.31 9.01 3.45
CA ARG A 37 15.51 8.60 4.22
C ARG A 37 16.62 8.08 3.31
N SER A 38 16.24 7.37 2.25
CA SER A 38 17.19 6.79 1.28
C SER A 38 17.32 7.60 -0.01
N ASP A 39 16.54 8.67 -0.16
CA ASP A 39 16.38 9.42 -1.41
C ASP A 39 16.05 8.52 -2.61
N ASP A 40 15.16 7.55 -2.38
CA ASP A 40 14.78 6.54 -3.35
C ASP A 40 13.30 6.65 -3.73
N TYR A 41 12.95 6.30 -4.96
CA TYR A 41 11.57 6.09 -5.34
C TYR A 41 11.23 4.62 -5.24
N LYS A 42 10.18 4.32 -4.49
CA LYS A 42 9.72 2.98 -4.23
C LYS A 42 8.33 2.77 -4.79
N PHE A 43 8.18 1.69 -5.57
CA PHE A 43 6.90 1.27 -6.12
C PHE A 43 6.43 0.01 -5.40
N VAL A 44 5.27 0.08 -4.78
CA VAL A 44 4.70 -0.96 -3.93
C VAL A 44 3.53 -1.57 -4.65
N VAL A 45 3.45 -2.89 -4.67
CA VAL A 45 2.29 -3.64 -5.16
C VAL A 45 1.88 -4.66 -4.13
N PHE A 46 0.58 -4.91 -4.02
CA PHE A 46 0.06 -6.01 -3.20
C PHE A 46 -1.09 -6.71 -3.91
N GLY A 47 -1.25 -7.98 -3.56
CA GLY A 47 -2.17 -8.88 -4.22
C GLY A 47 -2.12 -10.27 -3.61
N TYR A 48 -2.41 -11.28 -4.41
CA TYR A 48 -2.25 -12.68 -3.99
C TYR A 48 -1.64 -13.54 -5.08
N ASP A 49 -0.96 -14.60 -4.65
CA ASP A 49 -0.50 -15.66 -5.54
C ASP A 49 -1.67 -16.59 -5.86
N SER A 50 -2.07 -16.68 -7.13
CA SER A 50 -3.20 -17.53 -7.52
C SER A 50 -2.95 -19.03 -7.34
N LYS A 51 -1.69 -19.46 -7.13
CA LYS A 51 -1.36 -20.88 -6.85
C LYS A 51 -1.50 -21.22 -5.38
N SER A 52 -0.92 -20.41 -4.50
CA SER A 52 -0.95 -20.69 -3.05
C SER A 52 -2.11 -20.03 -2.32
N TYR A 53 -2.76 -19.05 -2.95
CA TYR A 53 -3.75 -18.15 -2.35
C TYR A 53 -3.19 -17.29 -1.21
N ASP A 54 -1.87 -17.22 -1.08
CA ASP A 54 -1.23 -16.36 -0.08
C ASP A 54 -1.28 -14.91 -0.52
N SER A 55 -1.55 -14.03 0.44
CA SER A 55 -1.41 -12.59 0.24
C SER A 55 0.06 -12.25 0.12
N LYS A 56 0.41 -11.38 -0.83
CA LYS A 56 1.77 -10.93 -1.07
C LYS A 56 1.81 -9.44 -1.25
N ALA A 57 2.91 -8.84 -0.80
CA ALA A 57 3.27 -7.48 -1.14
C ALA A 57 4.73 -7.47 -1.56
N GLU A 58 5.02 -6.70 -2.60
CA GLU A 58 6.34 -6.55 -3.18
C GLU A 58 6.65 -5.06 -3.31
N ILE A 59 7.92 -4.73 -3.13
CA ILE A 59 8.43 -3.37 -3.30
C ILE A 59 9.55 -3.39 -4.33
N TYR A 60 9.47 -2.46 -5.25
CA TYR A 60 10.54 -2.12 -6.19
C TYR A 60 11.24 -0.87 -5.71
N SER A 61 12.57 -0.93 -5.65
CA SER A 61 13.45 0.21 -5.37
C SER A 61 14.06 0.68 -6.67
N LEU A 62 13.88 1.96 -7.02
CA LEU A 62 14.44 2.53 -8.23
C LEU A 62 15.97 2.62 -8.13
N HIS A 63 16.49 2.96 -6.95
CA HIS A 63 17.92 3.06 -6.69
C HIS A 63 18.67 1.75 -6.98
N ASN A 64 18.08 0.62 -6.61
CA ASN A 64 18.71 -0.70 -6.75
C ASN A 64 18.21 -1.49 -7.97
N ASP A 65 17.28 -0.95 -8.76
CA ASP A 65 16.58 -1.64 -9.86
C ASP A 65 16.14 -3.07 -9.46
N CYS A 66 15.55 -3.22 -8.28
CA CYS A 66 15.23 -4.55 -7.76
C CYS A 66 13.88 -4.62 -7.06
N TRP A 67 13.21 -5.75 -7.27
CA TRP A 67 12.03 -6.14 -6.53
C TRP A 67 12.41 -7.02 -5.34
N ARG A 68 11.67 -6.86 -4.25
CA ARG A 68 11.66 -7.84 -3.17
C ARG A 68 10.32 -7.93 -2.49
N GLU A 69 10.07 -9.10 -1.92
CA GLU A 69 8.91 -9.35 -1.08
C GLU A 69 9.07 -8.60 0.25
N ILE A 70 7.98 -7.99 0.72
CA ILE A 70 7.91 -7.36 2.04
C ILE A 70 7.01 -8.18 2.94
N SER A 71 7.41 -8.31 4.21
CA SER A 71 6.62 -9.02 5.21
C SER A 71 5.27 -8.33 5.37
N PHE A 72 4.21 -9.06 5.05
CA PHE A 72 2.86 -8.52 5.04
C PHE A 72 2.02 -9.26 6.09
N HIS A 73 2.05 -8.75 7.32
CA HIS A 73 1.20 -9.26 8.38
C HIS A 73 -0.08 -8.45 8.41
N TRP A 74 -1.16 -9.02 7.88
CA TRP A 74 -2.50 -8.63 8.28
C TRP A 74 -2.61 -8.93 9.78
N GLY A 75 -2.30 -7.95 10.64
CA GLY A 75 -2.51 -8.09 12.07
C GLY A 75 -3.92 -8.66 12.28
N GLY A 76 -4.04 -9.70 13.12
CA GLY A 76 -5.21 -10.62 13.22
C GLY A 76 -6.59 -9.99 13.49
N THR A 77 -6.72 -8.68 13.33
CA THR A 77 -7.97 -7.94 13.16
C THR A 77 -8.51 -7.99 11.72
N ILE A 78 -7.68 -8.30 10.72
CA ILE A 78 -8.13 -8.65 9.36
C ILE A 78 -7.84 -10.14 9.15
N ASP A 79 -8.73 -10.99 9.65
CA ASP A 79 -8.72 -12.46 9.43
C ASP A 79 -9.02 -12.87 7.98
N TYR A 80 -9.00 -11.92 7.05
CA TYR A 80 -9.41 -12.16 5.68
C TYR A 80 -8.18 -12.08 4.79
N GLU A 81 -7.64 -13.27 4.46
CA GLU A 81 -6.79 -13.45 3.30
C GLU A 81 -7.41 -12.71 2.10
N ILE A 82 -6.59 -12.12 1.24
CA ILE A 82 -7.01 -11.42 0.01
C ILE A 82 -7.56 -12.45 -1.01
N ARG A 83 -8.55 -13.25 -0.62
CA ARG A 83 -9.17 -14.30 -1.43
C ARG A 83 -10.38 -13.80 -2.22
N SER A 84 -10.92 -12.63 -1.88
CA SER A 84 -12.13 -12.07 -2.51
C SER A 84 -11.89 -10.72 -3.22
N PHE A 85 -12.93 -10.20 -3.86
CA PHE A 85 -12.98 -9.02 -4.75
C PHE A 85 -12.75 -7.69 -4.01
N TRP A 86 -11.61 -7.52 -3.35
CA TRP A 86 -11.20 -6.22 -2.84
C TRP A 86 -11.03 -5.26 -4.02
N LEU A 87 -11.94 -4.30 -4.15
CA LEU A 87 -11.77 -3.16 -5.04
C LEU A 87 -10.93 -2.14 -4.27
N VAL A 88 -9.68 -1.97 -4.72
CA VAL A 88 -8.83 -0.88 -4.25
C VAL A 88 -9.17 0.34 -5.08
N ASN A 89 -9.98 1.23 -4.51
CA ASN A 89 -10.60 2.32 -5.27
C ASN A 89 -9.79 3.62 -5.28
N SER A 90 -8.81 3.78 -4.38
CA SER A 90 -8.03 5.01 -4.33
C SER A 90 -6.66 4.78 -3.69
N GLN A 91 -5.67 5.52 -4.19
CA GLN A 91 -4.36 5.66 -3.60
C GLN A 91 -4.24 7.11 -3.11
N ILE A 92 -4.01 7.30 -1.81
CA ILE A 92 -3.65 8.60 -1.25
C ILE A 92 -2.15 8.58 -0.99
N PHE A 93 -1.45 9.63 -1.41
CA PHE A 93 -0.06 9.85 -1.07
C PHE A 93 0.04 11.07 -0.15
N SER A 94 0.59 10.87 1.04
CA SER A 94 0.88 11.96 1.98
C SER A 94 2.12 11.61 2.80
N GLY A 95 3.14 12.47 2.76
CA GLY A 95 4.27 12.39 3.70
C GLY A 95 5.07 11.07 3.68
N GLY A 96 5.17 10.38 2.54
CA GLY A 96 5.84 9.07 2.49
C GLY A 96 4.95 7.89 2.89
N VAL A 97 3.65 8.12 3.07
CA VAL A 97 2.65 7.09 3.33
C VAL A 97 1.79 6.88 2.09
N LEU A 98 1.66 5.61 1.70
CA LEU A 98 0.72 5.16 0.67
C LEU A 98 -0.52 4.62 1.35
N CYS A 99 -1.71 5.14 1.02
CA CYS A 99 -2.96 4.65 1.58
C CYS A 99 -3.87 4.09 0.49
N TRP A 100 -4.45 2.94 0.76
CA TRP A 100 -5.44 2.30 -0.10
C TRP A 100 -6.75 2.11 0.66
N THR A 101 -7.84 2.61 0.08
CA THR A 101 -9.18 2.29 0.58
C THR A 101 -9.59 0.92 0.08
N VAL A 102 -10.06 0.11 1.00
CA VAL A 102 -10.38 -1.28 0.76
C VAL A 102 -11.87 -1.49 1.07
N ASP A 103 -12.64 -1.77 0.02
CA ASP A 103 -14.08 -1.94 0.13
C ASP A 103 -14.44 -3.39 0.51
N HIS A 104 -14.74 -3.61 1.79
CA HIS A 104 -15.28 -4.87 2.29
C HIS A 104 -15.95 -4.69 3.64
N PHE A 105 -17.29 -4.77 3.66
CA PHE A 105 -18.23 -4.78 4.81
C PHE A 105 -18.08 -3.72 5.92
N ARG A 106 -16.92 -3.07 6.10
CA ARG A 106 -16.61 -2.10 7.15
C ARG A 106 -15.76 -0.91 6.70
N TYR A 107 -15.34 -0.88 5.43
CA TYR A 107 -14.33 0.04 4.90
C TYR A 107 -13.05 0.08 5.77
N SER A 108 -11.94 -0.36 5.21
CA SER A 108 -10.64 -0.22 5.87
C SER A 108 -9.69 0.60 5.01
N ILE A 109 -8.72 1.22 5.66
CA ILE A 109 -7.57 1.81 4.99
C ILE A 109 -6.38 0.91 5.27
N ILE A 110 -5.70 0.48 4.21
CA ILE A 110 -4.33 -0.02 4.31
C ILE A 110 -3.43 1.21 4.19
N ALA A 111 -2.52 1.42 5.13
CA ALA A 111 -1.46 2.39 5.01
C ALA A 111 -0.12 1.66 4.90
N PHE A 112 0.78 2.13 4.06
CA PHE A 112 2.14 1.65 3.93
C PHE A 112 3.11 2.80 4.12
N VAL A 113 3.94 2.71 5.15
CA VAL A 113 4.96 3.70 5.48
C VAL A 113 6.23 3.35 4.71
N VAL A 114 6.62 4.17 3.75
CA VAL A 114 7.62 3.80 2.73
C VAL A 114 9.05 3.77 3.27
N THR A 115 9.31 4.58 4.30
CA THR A 115 10.63 4.66 4.96
C THR A 115 10.89 3.46 5.87
N ASP A 116 9.87 3.03 6.62
CA ASP A 116 9.95 1.86 7.51
C ASP A 116 9.61 0.55 6.77
N GLU A 117 8.99 0.67 5.60
CA GLU A 117 8.44 -0.43 4.80
C GLU A 117 7.46 -1.31 5.58
N GLU A 118 6.69 -0.66 6.46
CA GLU A 118 5.68 -1.28 7.30
C GLU A 118 4.28 -1.05 6.74
N VAL A 119 3.43 -2.06 6.94
CA VAL A 119 2.02 -2.02 6.54
C VAL A 119 1.17 -1.92 7.80
N HIS A 120 0.24 -0.98 7.80
CA HIS A 120 -0.72 -0.79 8.87
C HIS A 120 -2.14 -0.92 8.33
N SER A 121 -2.99 -1.57 9.13
CA SER A 121 -4.43 -1.54 8.90
C SER A 121 -5.08 -0.53 9.82
N LEU A 122 -5.86 0.37 9.23
CA LEU A 122 -6.63 1.37 9.95
C LEU A 122 -8.12 1.03 9.76
N GLN A 123 -8.78 0.67 10.86
CA GLN A 123 -10.22 0.45 10.88
C GLN A 123 -10.96 1.74 11.20
N PHE A 124 -12.08 1.97 10.53
CA PHE A 124 -12.98 3.06 10.91
C PHE A 124 -13.74 2.71 12.19
N ALA A 125 -14.00 3.72 13.01
CA ALA A 125 -14.84 3.57 14.19
C ALA A 125 -16.24 3.15 13.73
N LYS A 126 -16.83 2.13 14.38
CA LYS A 126 -18.15 1.55 14.01
C LYS A 126 -19.32 2.56 13.95
N ASN A 127 -19.12 3.79 14.40
CA ASN A 127 -20.17 4.81 14.52
C ASN A 127 -19.96 6.03 13.62
N SER A 128 -18.95 6.06 12.76
CA SER A 128 -18.78 7.17 11.80
C SER A 128 -19.66 6.93 10.58
N SER A 129 -20.72 7.72 10.44
CA SER A 129 -21.66 7.68 9.30
C SER A 129 -21.04 8.10 7.96
N HIS A 130 -19.75 8.49 7.93
CA HIS A 130 -19.07 8.92 6.71
C HIS A 130 -17.59 8.49 6.65
N PRO A 131 -17.16 7.70 5.64
CA PRO A 131 -15.80 7.15 5.54
C PRO A 131 -14.71 8.17 5.16
N TYR A 132 -15.08 9.37 4.71
CA TYR A 132 -14.12 10.40 4.29
C TYR A 132 -13.47 11.13 5.48
N GLN A 133 -14.26 11.56 6.46
CA GLN A 133 -13.73 12.29 7.64
C GLN A 133 -12.82 11.42 8.52
N SER A 134 -12.99 10.10 8.42
CA SER A 134 -12.22 9.14 9.17
C SER A 134 -10.86 8.83 8.53
N GLY A 135 -10.67 9.12 7.24
CA GLY A 135 -9.38 8.98 6.56
C GLY A 135 -8.35 10.01 7.03
N GLU A 136 -8.74 11.28 7.16
CA GLU A 136 -7.85 12.35 7.63
C GLU A 136 -7.36 12.11 9.06
N ARG A 137 -8.26 11.69 9.97
CA ARG A 137 -7.87 11.34 11.35
C ARG A 137 -6.97 10.10 11.42
N ALA A 138 -7.13 9.18 10.47
CA ALA A 138 -6.30 7.99 10.41
C ALA A 138 -4.87 8.35 9.95
N LEU A 139 -4.74 9.24 8.97
CA LEU A 139 -3.46 9.82 8.55
C LEU A 139 -2.78 10.59 9.69
N GLU A 140 -3.52 11.42 10.43
CA GLU A 140 -2.97 12.16 11.57
C GLU A 140 -2.39 11.22 12.65
N LYS A 141 -2.99 10.04 12.84
CA LYS A 141 -2.45 9.02 13.76
C LYS A 141 -1.16 8.39 13.24
N VAL A 142 -1.08 8.13 11.93
CA VAL A 142 0.14 7.59 11.31
C VAL A 142 1.26 8.62 11.41
N ASP A 143 0.98 9.88 11.10
CA ASP A 143 1.96 10.98 11.17
C ASP A 143 2.47 11.19 12.60
N LYS A 144 1.58 11.14 13.61
CA LYS A 144 1.99 11.22 15.03
C LYS A 144 2.88 10.05 15.45
N THR A 145 2.51 8.83 15.03
CA THR A 145 3.31 7.62 15.35
C THR A 145 4.70 7.69 14.69
N ALA A 146 4.78 8.21 13.46
CA ALA A 146 6.04 8.40 12.75
C ALA A 146 6.90 9.50 13.41
N ALA A 147 6.30 10.61 13.85
CA ALA A 147 7.00 11.69 14.53
C ALA A 147 7.62 11.21 15.85
N GLU A 148 6.88 10.48 16.68
CA GLU A 148 7.37 9.93 17.95
C GLU A 148 8.56 8.95 17.78
N ARG A 149 8.63 8.24 16.66
CA ARG A 149 9.77 7.34 16.33
C ARG A 149 11.03 8.09 15.91
N THR A 150 10.92 9.33 15.46
CA THR A 150 12.07 10.12 14.96
C THR A 150 12.82 10.83 16.09
N GLU A 151 12.22 10.92 17.28
CA GLU A 151 12.79 11.58 18.47
C GLU A 151 13.55 10.62 19.41
N GLN A 152 13.65 9.33 19.07
CA GLN A 152 14.40 8.30 19.81
C GLN A 152 15.74 7.97 19.12
#